data_AF-A0A3S0J800-F1
#
_entry.id   AF-A0A3S0J800-F1
#
_cell.length_a   1.000
_cell.length_b   1.000
_cell.length_c   1.000
_cell.angle_alpha   90.00
_cell.angle_beta   90.00
_cell.angle_gamma   90.00
#
_symmetry.space_group_name_H-M   'P 1'
#
loop_
_entity.id
_entity.type
_entity.pdbx_description
1 polymer ?
#
loop_
_entity_poly.entity_id
_entity_poly.type
_entity_poly.pdbx_seq_one_letter_code
_entity_poly.pdbx_strand_id
1 'polypeptide(L)'
;MNPNEPQLPNQPPVVPPVPPTPPLPSDPMAFPQTPSTSQPEQPPITANPVLNPMPSPQPDPFAQQPQPQDLASQPIMGGPIGGPSFPNNPSSVMSSAPTNNSHKKSIIAIAIIVVILAIIGVAAASMSGSKGGSPNSGGSSNTPGASDSDSSSGGSEVTATSLSDFEKACDGNKIVNAADASSASPKPVVLYEESDISEGQYNTSGVYIEDKTWRADSENFAKTVYVGCLTKKSTKATGKKCDFKRAEESVSIEQYSVVYNLAIYEARTGKKVADKEISGPVGDCPFVASYNREDPKLFADPDEGSVAAALKPFVAP
;
A
#
# COMPACT_ATOMS: atom_id res chain seq x y z
N MET A 1 -4.79 -9.48 74.18
CA MET A 1 -4.81 -9.25 72.72
C MET A 1 -6.00 -10.00 72.15
N ASN A 2 -6.94 -9.29 71.54
CA ASN A 2 -8.23 -9.83 71.10
C ASN A 2 -8.12 -10.27 69.62
N PRO A 3 -8.41 -11.53 69.23
CA PRO A 3 -8.08 -12.04 67.89
C PRO A 3 -9.13 -11.79 66.80
N ASN A 4 -10.16 -10.97 67.04
CA ASN A 4 -11.30 -10.80 66.13
C ASN A 4 -11.59 -9.33 65.79
N GLU A 5 -10.63 -8.63 65.19
CA GLU A 5 -10.87 -7.32 64.58
C GLU A 5 -10.78 -7.43 63.05
N PRO A 6 -11.88 -7.19 62.30
CA PRO A 6 -11.87 -7.22 60.84
C PRO A 6 -11.00 -6.08 60.29
N GLN A 7 -10.00 -6.42 59.48
CA GLN A 7 -9.16 -5.44 58.79
C GLN A 7 -9.96 -4.76 57.67
N LEU A 8 -10.06 -3.43 57.75
CA LEU A 8 -10.65 -2.59 56.70
C LEU A 8 -9.79 -2.67 55.43
N PRO A 9 -10.39 -2.79 54.23
CA PRO A 9 -9.64 -2.79 52.98
C PRO A 9 -8.91 -1.45 52.77
N ASN A 10 -7.63 -1.54 52.42
CA ASN A 10 -6.77 -0.42 52.07
C ASN A 10 -7.42 0.42 50.96
N GLN A 11 -7.76 1.67 51.27
CA GLN A 11 -8.19 2.63 50.27
C GLN A 11 -7.00 2.99 49.35
N PRO A 12 -7.20 3.05 48.03
CA PRO A 12 -6.17 3.50 47.11
C PRO A 12 -5.82 4.98 47.37
N PRO A 13 -4.56 5.38 47.14
CA PRO A 13 -4.11 6.74 47.37
C PRO A 13 -4.89 7.72 46.48
N VAL A 14 -5.38 8.79 47.11
CA VAL A 14 -6.07 9.90 46.44
C VAL A 14 -5.05 10.60 45.53
N VAL A 15 -5.23 10.49 44.21
CA VAL A 15 -4.42 11.20 43.22
C VAL A 15 -4.89 12.66 43.16
N PRO A 16 -4.00 13.65 43.41
CA PRO A 16 -4.38 15.05 43.31
C PRO A 16 -4.70 15.44 41.86
N PRO A 17 -5.60 16.41 41.66
CA PRO A 17 -5.98 16.86 40.33
C PRO A 17 -4.79 17.46 39.57
N VAL A 18 -4.65 17.08 38.30
CA VAL A 18 -3.65 17.61 37.38
C VAL A 18 -3.99 19.09 37.09
N PRO A 19 -3.06 20.04 37.26
CA PRO A 19 -3.29 21.43 36.93
C PRO A 19 -3.49 21.62 35.42
N PRO A 20 -4.31 22.60 35.00
CA PRO A 20 -4.56 22.86 33.59
C PRO A 20 -3.27 23.27 32.86
N THR A 21 -3.08 22.71 31.68
CA THR A 21 -1.97 23.03 30.78
C THR A 21 -2.07 24.50 30.33
N PRO A 22 -0.99 25.30 30.41
CA PRO A 22 -1.01 26.67 29.93
C PRO A 22 -1.23 26.72 28.40
N PRO A 23 -1.92 27.75 27.89
CA PRO A 23 -2.15 27.92 26.45
C PRO A 23 -0.81 28.14 25.73
N LEU A 24 -0.69 27.53 24.54
CA LEU A 24 0.45 27.76 23.67
C LEU A 24 0.56 29.24 23.29
N PRO A 25 1.77 29.81 23.24
CA PRO A 25 1.99 31.16 22.75
C PRO A 25 1.63 31.26 21.26
N SER A 26 0.81 32.24 20.91
CA SER A 26 0.47 32.60 19.54
C SER A 26 1.71 33.12 18.82
N ASP A 27 2.13 32.46 17.74
CA ASP A 27 3.19 32.95 16.85
C ASP A 27 2.80 34.29 16.20
N PRO A 28 3.62 35.36 16.34
CA PRO A 28 3.46 36.56 15.57
C PRO A 28 4.70 36.74 14.68
N MET A 29 4.67 36.25 13.45
CA MET A 29 5.60 36.72 12.41
C MET A 29 4.87 36.89 11.08
N ALA A 30 4.30 38.08 10.91
CA ALA A 30 4.01 38.68 9.62
C ALA A 30 5.33 39.13 8.98
N PHE A 31 5.67 38.58 7.83
CA PHE A 31 6.77 39.09 7.00
C PHE A 31 6.28 40.28 6.16
N PRO A 32 7.02 41.41 6.11
CA PRO A 32 6.70 42.51 5.22
C PRO A 32 7.04 42.15 3.76
N GLN A 33 6.08 42.39 2.86
CA GLN A 33 6.31 42.37 1.42
C GLN A 33 7.16 43.59 1.02
N THR A 34 8.28 43.37 0.33
CA THR A 34 9.01 44.44 -0.36
C THR A 34 8.66 44.45 -1.85
N PRO A 35 8.61 45.65 -2.48
CA PRO A 35 8.20 45.81 -3.87
C PRO A 35 9.35 45.59 -4.86
N SER A 36 8.96 45.18 -6.07
CA SER A 36 9.76 45.03 -7.28
C SER A 36 10.64 46.22 -7.63
N THR A 37 11.88 45.95 -8.05
CA THR A 37 12.61 46.82 -8.98
C THR A 37 13.68 46.10 -9.79
N SER A 38 13.64 46.35 -11.11
CA SER A 38 14.75 46.43 -12.06
C SER A 38 15.58 45.17 -12.41
N GLN A 39 15.19 44.61 -13.55
CA GLN A 39 15.97 43.97 -14.61
C GLN A 39 17.27 44.73 -14.97
N PRO A 40 18.42 44.06 -15.08
CA PRO A 40 19.57 44.53 -15.85
C PRO A 40 19.64 43.91 -17.25
N GLU A 41 19.95 44.77 -18.22
CA GLU A 41 20.26 44.48 -19.63
C GLU A 41 21.29 43.36 -19.83
N GLN A 42 21.02 42.48 -20.80
CA GLN A 42 22.00 41.57 -21.39
C GLN A 42 22.88 42.33 -22.41
N PRO A 43 24.21 42.20 -22.37
CA PRO A 43 25.06 42.56 -23.50
C PRO A 43 25.09 41.43 -24.56
N PRO A 44 25.21 41.76 -25.86
CA PRO A 44 25.33 40.77 -26.92
C PRO A 44 26.73 40.14 -26.92
N ILE A 45 26.80 38.80 -26.92
CA ILE A 45 28.07 38.07 -27.03
C ILE A 45 28.26 37.61 -28.48
N THR A 46 29.28 38.18 -29.09
CA THR A 46 29.77 37.97 -30.45
C THR A 46 30.47 36.61 -30.59
N ALA A 47 30.41 36.08 -31.82
CA ALA A 47 30.98 34.82 -32.30
C ALA A 47 32.49 34.63 -32.06
N ASN A 48 32.87 33.38 -31.69
CA ASN A 48 33.91 32.53 -32.31
C ASN A 48 34.52 31.55 -31.28
N PRO A 49 34.47 30.22 -31.49
CA PRO A 49 35.35 29.30 -30.79
C PRO A 49 36.66 29.10 -31.57
N VAL A 50 37.76 29.59 -30.99
CA VAL A 50 39.13 29.20 -31.36
C VAL A 50 39.43 27.84 -30.73
N LEU A 51 39.82 26.88 -31.57
CA LEU A 51 40.35 25.57 -31.20
C LEU A 51 41.67 25.73 -30.45
N ASN A 52 41.70 25.33 -29.18
CA ASN A 52 42.95 25.02 -28.48
C ASN A 52 43.06 23.51 -28.26
N PRO A 53 44.22 22.88 -28.55
CA PRO A 53 44.43 21.45 -28.42
C PRO A 53 44.58 21.00 -26.96
N MET A 54 43.98 19.85 -26.65
CA MET A 54 44.10 19.12 -25.38
C MET A 54 45.56 18.77 -25.04
N PRO A 55 45.98 18.92 -23.77
CA PRO A 55 47.16 18.25 -23.25
C PRO A 55 46.86 16.78 -22.89
N SER A 56 47.83 15.92 -23.18
CA SER A 56 47.84 14.46 -23.00
C SER A 56 47.62 13.99 -21.54
N PRO A 57 47.11 12.76 -21.34
CA PRO A 57 46.89 12.19 -20.01
C PRO A 57 48.21 11.78 -19.32
N GLN A 58 48.37 12.16 -18.05
CA GLN A 58 49.38 11.60 -17.15
C GLN A 58 48.88 10.28 -16.53
N PRO A 59 49.78 9.30 -16.32
CA PRO A 59 49.43 8.00 -15.74
C PRO A 59 49.26 8.05 -14.20
N ASP A 60 48.24 7.34 -13.72
CA ASP A 60 47.97 7.05 -12.31
C ASP A 60 49.11 6.28 -11.64
N PRO A 61 49.55 6.68 -10.43
CA PRO A 61 50.17 5.78 -9.49
C PRO A 61 49.20 5.61 -8.31
N PHE A 62 48.68 4.41 -8.08
CA PHE A 62 48.44 3.80 -6.76
C PHE A 62 47.53 2.59 -6.92
N ALA A 63 48.14 1.47 -7.32
CA ALA A 63 47.63 0.15 -6.98
C ALA A 63 48.06 -0.16 -5.54
N GLN A 64 47.10 -0.35 -4.63
CA GLN A 64 47.35 -1.11 -3.40
C GLN A 64 46.32 -2.24 -3.29
N GLN A 65 46.80 -3.45 -3.55
CA GLN A 65 46.17 -4.71 -3.16
C GLN A 65 46.12 -4.82 -1.64
N PRO A 66 44.97 -5.20 -1.04
CA PRO A 66 44.96 -5.79 0.29
C PRO A 66 45.38 -7.26 0.20
N GLN A 67 46.40 -7.64 0.99
CA GLN A 67 46.76 -9.03 1.22
C GLN A 67 45.77 -9.71 2.20
N PRO A 68 45.51 -11.02 2.06
CA PRO A 68 44.79 -11.80 3.05
C PRO A 68 45.70 -12.16 4.23
N GLN A 69 45.27 -11.87 5.46
CA GLN A 69 45.87 -12.42 6.67
C GLN A 69 45.07 -13.63 7.15
N ASP A 70 45.62 -14.81 6.88
CA ASP A 70 45.48 -15.99 7.73
C ASP A 70 46.26 -15.76 9.02
N LEU A 71 45.65 -15.98 10.20
CA LEU A 71 46.34 -16.63 11.31
C LEU A 71 45.40 -17.10 12.45
N ALA A 72 45.42 -18.42 12.64
CA ALA A 72 45.52 -19.13 13.92
C ALA A 72 44.40 -19.08 14.97
N SER A 73 43.62 -20.15 14.97
CA SER A 73 43.40 -21.10 16.08
C SER A 73 43.98 -20.74 17.46
N GLN A 74 43.11 -20.63 18.47
CA GLN A 74 43.43 -20.77 19.90
C GLN A 74 42.32 -21.58 20.62
N PRO A 75 42.65 -22.30 21.72
CA PRO A 75 41.96 -23.51 22.15
C PRO A 75 40.80 -23.31 23.16
N ILE A 76 40.01 -24.37 23.25
CA ILE A 76 38.88 -24.65 24.13
C ILE A 76 39.35 -24.82 25.59
N MET A 77 38.76 -24.06 26.52
CA MET A 77 38.57 -24.39 27.95
C MET A 77 37.15 -23.89 28.29
N GLY A 78 36.20 -24.66 28.83
CA GLY A 78 36.30 -25.70 29.85
C GLY A 78 35.88 -25.11 31.20
N GLY A 79 34.59 -25.16 31.55
CA GLY A 79 34.13 -24.76 32.89
C GLY A 79 32.60 -24.57 33.04
N PRO A 80 31.92 -25.35 33.91
CA PRO A 80 30.48 -25.28 34.13
C PRO A 80 30.15 -24.36 35.31
N ILE A 81 29.19 -23.44 35.16
CA ILE A 81 28.56 -22.77 36.30
C ILE A 81 27.05 -22.79 36.11
N GLY A 82 26.40 -23.55 37.00
CA GLY A 82 24.95 -23.61 37.13
C GLY A 82 24.38 -22.32 37.72
N GLY A 83 23.16 -22.01 37.32
CA GLY A 83 22.35 -20.91 37.82
C GLY A 83 20.90 -21.07 37.34
N PRO A 84 19.91 -20.57 38.10
CA PRO A 84 18.82 -21.39 38.61
C PRO A 84 17.67 -21.65 37.62
N SER A 85 17.13 -22.86 37.75
CA SER A 85 15.89 -23.35 37.19
C SER A 85 14.71 -22.48 37.62
N PHE A 86 14.03 -21.85 36.65
CA PHE A 86 12.71 -21.26 36.89
C PHE A 86 11.68 -22.39 36.98
N PRO A 87 10.81 -22.40 38.00
CA PRO A 87 9.75 -23.40 38.10
C PRO A 87 8.71 -23.21 36.99
N ASN A 88 8.49 -24.29 36.24
CA ASN A 88 7.32 -24.49 35.40
C ASN A 88 6.05 -24.27 36.22
N ASN A 89 5.23 -23.30 35.83
CA ASN A 89 3.90 -23.10 36.38
C ASN A 89 2.86 -23.57 35.35
N PRO A 90 2.24 -24.75 35.53
CA PRO A 90 1.08 -25.15 34.74
C PRO A 90 -0.18 -24.55 35.36
N SER A 91 -0.55 -23.35 34.95
CA SER A 91 -1.87 -22.79 35.26
C SER A 91 -2.87 -23.25 34.21
N SER A 92 -3.48 -24.40 34.49
CA SER A 92 -4.84 -24.72 34.06
C SER A 92 -5.81 -23.64 34.52
N VAL A 93 -6.43 -22.93 33.58
CA VAL A 93 -7.64 -22.13 33.83
C VAL A 93 -8.76 -22.64 32.94
N MET A 94 -9.76 -23.18 33.63
CA MET A 94 -11.04 -23.63 33.13
C MET A 94 -11.74 -22.49 32.36
N SER A 95 -12.10 -22.74 31.10
CA SER A 95 -13.12 -21.96 30.42
C SER A 95 -14.49 -22.39 30.95
N SER A 96 -15.01 -21.64 31.92
CA SER A 96 -16.42 -21.73 32.32
C SER A 96 -17.27 -21.17 31.18
N ALA A 97 -18.06 -22.04 30.56
CA ALA A 97 -19.10 -21.66 29.61
C ALA A 97 -20.16 -20.77 30.30
N PRO A 98 -20.61 -19.67 29.68
CA PRO A 98 -21.88 -19.07 30.05
C PRO A 98 -23.02 -19.87 29.40
N THR A 99 -23.69 -20.68 30.22
CA THR A 99 -25.09 -21.06 29.98
C THR A 99 -25.95 -19.81 30.09
N ASN A 100 -26.56 -19.36 29.00
CA ASN A 100 -27.76 -18.53 29.11
C ASN A 100 -28.90 -19.10 28.26
N ASN A 101 -30.01 -19.27 28.95
CA ASN A 101 -31.20 -19.97 28.55
C ASN A 101 -32.02 -19.11 27.58
N SER A 102 -32.50 -19.79 26.54
CA SER A 102 -33.82 -19.70 25.93
C SER A 102 -34.56 -18.35 25.99
N HIS A 103 -34.80 -17.72 24.84
CA HIS A 103 -36.13 -17.21 24.49
C HIS A 103 -36.36 -17.24 22.97
N LYS A 104 -37.06 -18.32 22.55
CA LYS A 104 -38.19 -18.38 21.61
C LYS A 104 -38.18 -17.45 20.38
N LYS A 105 -38.12 -18.11 19.22
CA LYS A 105 -38.93 -17.91 18.00
C LYS A 105 -38.86 -16.53 17.32
N SER A 106 -38.13 -16.48 16.20
CA SER A 106 -38.69 -15.84 15.00
C SER A 106 -38.22 -16.58 13.75
N ILE A 107 -39.10 -17.44 13.24
CA ILE A 107 -39.05 -18.01 11.90
C ILE A 107 -39.70 -16.97 11.00
N ILE A 108 -38.93 -16.34 10.12
CA ILE A 108 -39.48 -15.67 8.94
C ILE A 108 -38.67 -16.17 7.74
N ALA A 109 -39.22 -17.19 7.10
CA ALA A 109 -38.91 -17.57 5.74
C ALA A 109 -39.51 -16.51 4.81
N ILE A 110 -38.70 -15.87 3.97
CA ILE A 110 -39.21 -15.16 2.79
C ILE A 110 -38.66 -15.90 1.56
N ALA A 111 -39.54 -16.75 1.05
CA ALA A 111 -39.44 -17.39 -0.24
C ALA A 111 -39.91 -16.39 -1.32
N ILE A 112 -39.16 -16.36 -2.42
CA ILE A 112 -39.63 -16.22 -3.81
C ILE A 112 -40.37 -14.92 -4.17
N ILE A 113 -39.68 -14.02 -4.88
CA ILE A 113 -40.26 -13.27 -6.01
C ILE A 113 -39.27 -13.39 -7.18
N VAL A 114 -39.47 -14.43 -7.99
CA VAL A 114 -39.09 -14.45 -9.40
C VAL A 114 -40.35 -14.08 -10.17
N VAL A 115 -40.18 -13.39 -11.31
CA VAL A 115 -41.20 -13.04 -12.32
C VAL A 115 -41.95 -11.74 -12.03
N ILE A 116 -41.38 -10.57 -12.39
CA ILE A 116 -42.01 -9.49 -13.22
C ILE A 116 -40.90 -8.52 -13.70
N LEU A 117 -40.20 -8.80 -14.80
CA LEU A 117 -39.64 -7.77 -15.71
C LEU A 117 -39.38 -8.38 -17.11
N ALA A 118 -40.35 -9.17 -17.57
CA ALA A 118 -40.47 -9.64 -18.95
C ALA A 118 -41.79 -9.16 -19.56
N ILE A 119 -42.15 -7.88 -19.38
CA ILE A 119 -43.27 -7.22 -20.08
C ILE A 119 -42.99 -5.72 -20.23
N ILE A 120 -42.02 -5.33 -21.06
CA ILE A 120 -42.11 -4.09 -21.84
C ILE A 120 -41.60 -4.40 -23.24
N GLY A 121 -42.46 -5.05 -24.00
CA GLY A 121 -42.38 -5.11 -25.45
C GLY A 121 -43.71 -4.67 -26.02
N VAL A 122 -43.62 -3.80 -27.02
CA VAL A 122 -44.57 -3.58 -28.14
C VAL A 122 -45.32 -2.23 -28.18
N ALA A 123 -44.90 -1.46 -29.20
CA ALA A 123 -45.68 -0.63 -30.14
C ALA A 123 -45.82 0.90 -29.91
N ALA A 124 -44.97 1.65 -30.62
CA ALA A 124 -45.36 2.59 -31.69
C ALA A 124 -44.08 2.90 -32.51
N ALA A 125 -43.84 2.33 -33.71
CA ALA A 125 -44.45 2.58 -35.02
C ALA A 125 -44.22 4.00 -35.58
N SER A 126 -43.51 4.06 -36.73
CA SER A 126 -43.55 5.09 -37.80
C SER A 126 -42.62 6.32 -37.59
N MET A 127 -41.83 6.84 -38.53
CA MET A 127 -41.74 6.71 -40.00
C MET A 127 -40.46 7.38 -40.56
N SER A 128 -40.00 6.91 -41.73
CA SER A 128 -39.17 7.59 -42.76
C SER A 128 -37.69 7.91 -42.43
N GLY A 129 -36.67 7.53 -43.19
CA GLY A 129 -36.60 7.03 -44.57
C GLY A 129 -35.45 7.77 -45.27
N SER A 130 -34.43 7.06 -45.76
CA SER A 130 -33.65 7.45 -46.94
C SER A 130 -32.83 6.26 -47.48
N LYS A 131 -32.88 6.18 -48.80
CA LYS A 131 -32.55 5.08 -49.72
C LYS A 131 -31.12 5.22 -50.23
N GLY A 132 -30.49 4.08 -50.54
CA GLY A 132 -29.31 3.92 -51.40
C GLY A 132 -28.41 2.81 -50.85
N GLY A 133 -28.45 1.55 -51.31
CA GLY A 133 -28.12 1.05 -52.66
C GLY A 133 -26.59 1.13 -52.84
N SER A 134 -25.77 0.08 -52.86
CA SER A 134 -25.84 -1.21 -53.59
C SER A 134 -24.80 -2.22 -53.02
N PRO A 135 -24.79 -3.50 -53.44
CA PRO A 135 -24.17 -4.63 -52.73
C PRO A 135 -22.76 -4.97 -53.22
N ASN A 136 -21.94 -5.59 -52.36
CA ASN A 136 -20.93 -6.53 -52.84
C ASN A 136 -20.78 -7.72 -51.89
N SER A 137 -20.90 -8.90 -52.48
CA SER A 137 -20.75 -10.21 -51.87
C SER A 137 -19.29 -10.59 -51.71
N GLY A 138 -19.00 -11.38 -50.66
CA GLY A 138 -17.97 -12.41 -50.75
C GLY A 138 -16.89 -12.35 -49.67
N GLY A 139 -16.66 -13.49 -49.02
CA GLY A 139 -15.35 -13.81 -48.46
C GLY A 139 -15.31 -13.90 -46.94
N SER A 140 -15.87 -14.98 -46.40
CA SER A 140 -15.47 -15.51 -45.10
C SER A 140 -14.03 -16.04 -45.21
N SER A 141 -13.11 -15.47 -44.43
CA SER A 141 -11.85 -16.10 -44.08
C SER A 141 -11.48 -15.71 -42.65
N ASN A 142 -11.58 -16.69 -41.75
CA ASN A 142 -11.16 -16.60 -40.36
C ASN A 142 -9.64 -16.40 -40.28
N THR A 143 -9.22 -15.27 -39.73
CA THR A 143 -7.87 -15.06 -39.24
C THR A 143 -8.00 -14.70 -37.76
N PRO A 144 -7.38 -15.44 -36.81
CA PRO A 144 -7.34 -15.05 -35.41
C PRO A 144 -6.38 -13.87 -35.29
N GLY A 145 -6.92 -12.65 -35.37
CA GLY A 145 -6.20 -11.43 -35.03
C GLY A 145 -6.07 -11.36 -33.52
N ALA A 146 -4.82 -11.44 -33.04
CA ALA A 146 -4.46 -11.14 -31.66
C ALA A 146 -5.07 -9.79 -31.26
N SER A 147 -5.88 -9.81 -30.21
CA SER A 147 -6.32 -8.60 -29.53
C SER A 147 -5.14 -8.02 -28.75
N ASP A 148 -4.23 -7.36 -29.46
CA ASP A 148 -3.32 -6.39 -28.87
C ASP A 148 -4.19 -5.25 -28.34
N SER A 149 -4.53 -5.38 -27.07
CA SER A 149 -5.16 -4.32 -26.27
C SER A 149 -4.05 -3.35 -25.87
N ASP A 150 -3.43 -2.72 -26.88
CA ASP A 150 -2.52 -1.60 -26.67
C ASP A 150 -3.38 -0.37 -26.36
N SER A 151 -3.93 -0.34 -25.14
CA SER A 151 -4.51 0.87 -24.56
C SER A 151 -3.38 1.83 -24.20
N SER A 152 -2.77 2.41 -25.23
CA SER A 152 -2.03 3.66 -25.14
C SER A 152 -3.03 4.81 -24.98
N SER A 153 -3.78 4.79 -23.87
CA SER A 153 -4.39 6.00 -23.35
C SER A 153 -3.29 6.68 -22.56
N GLY A 154 -2.54 7.57 -23.22
CA GLY A 154 -1.48 8.32 -22.56
C GLY A 154 -2.07 9.12 -21.41
N GLY A 155 -1.85 8.66 -20.18
CA GLY A 155 -2.27 9.38 -18.98
C GLY A 155 -1.62 10.76 -18.91
N SER A 156 -2.19 11.61 -18.07
CA SER A 156 -1.72 12.99 -17.91
C SER A 156 -0.31 13.02 -17.32
N GLU A 157 0.43 14.09 -17.60
CA GLU A 157 1.71 14.35 -16.94
C GLU A 157 1.49 14.99 -15.57
N VAL A 158 2.17 14.46 -14.57
CA VAL A 158 2.13 14.91 -13.17
C VAL A 158 3.56 15.14 -12.70
N THR A 159 3.83 16.32 -12.15
CA THR A 159 5.08 16.58 -11.41
C THR A 159 4.82 16.29 -9.95
N ALA A 160 5.42 15.22 -9.42
CA ALA A 160 5.27 14.86 -8.02
C ALA A 160 5.99 15.86 -7.10
N THR A 161 5.33 16.22 -6.01
CA THR A 161 5.87 17.04 -4.92
C THR A 161 6.11 16.23 -3.65
N SER A 162 5.55 15.02 -3.60
CA SER A 162 5.67 14.08 -2.50
C SER A 162 5.58 12.64 -3.03
N LEU A 163 5.87 11.66 -2.16
CA LEU A 163 5.68 10.27 -2.52
C LEU A 163 4.21 9.96 -2.83
N SER A 164 3.24 10.53 -2.10
CA SER A 164 1.80 10.28 -2.32
C SER A 164 1.33 10.59 -3.74
N ASP A 165 1.95 11.56 -4.43
CA ASP A 165 1.60 11.90 -5.82
C ASP A 165 1.86 10.75 -6.81
N PHE A 166 2.69 9.75 -6.44
CA PHE A 166 2.95 8.57 -7.26
C PHE A 166 1.73 7.65 -7.39
N GLU A 167 0.74 7.76 -6.51
CA GLU A 167 -0.52 7.01 -6.65
C GLU A 167 -1.20 7.29 -8.00
N LYS A 168 -0.97 8.47 -8.59
CA LYS A 168 -1.55 8.85 -9.89
C LYS A 168 -1.07 7.94 -11.02
N ALA A 169 0.08 7.27 -10.86
CA ALA A 169 0.54 6.26 -11.81
C ALA A 169 -0.39 5.04 -11.88
N CYS A 170 -1.18 4.76 -10.82
CA CYS A 170 -2.17 3.68 -10.83
C CYS A 170 -3.29 3.91 -11.85
N ASP A 171 -3.55 5.17 -12.20
CA ASP A 171 -4.49 5.57 -13.27
C ASP A 171 -3.79 5.71 -14.65
N GLY A 172 -2.52 5.28 -14.76
CA GLY A 172 -1.72 5.38 -15.99
C GLY A 172 -1.10 6.76 -16.25
N ASN A 173 -1.16 7.69 -15.27
CA ASN A 173 -0.50 9.00 -15.39
C ASN A 173 1.03 8.86 -15.34
N LYS A 174 1.72 9.85 -15.93
CA LYS A 174 3.19 9.92 -16.01
C LYS A 174 3.72 10.80 -14.90
N ILE A 175 4.60 10.28 -14.06
CA ILE A 175 5.29 11.08 -13.04
C ILE A 175 6.60 11.62 -13.63
N VAL A 176 6.59 12.84 -14.15
CA VAL A 176 7.66 13.32 -15.05
C VAL A 176 9.03 13.48 -14.37
N ASN A 177 9.05 13.65 -13.04
CA ASN A 177 10.24 13.75 -12.22
C ASN A 177 10.61 12.45 -11.49
N ALA A 178 9.96 11.32 -11.81
CA ALA A 178 10.37 10.00 -11.36
C ALA A 178 11.67 9.54 -12.05
N ALA A 179 12.35 8.58 -11.43
CA ALA A 179 13.56 8.00 -11.98
C ALA A 179 13.25 7.11 -13.20
N ASP A 180 14.22 7.01 -14.10
CA ASP A 180 14.09 6.20 -15.31
C ASP A 180 14.17 4.71 -15.00
N ALA A 181 13.42 3.86 -15.71
CA ALA A 181 13.55 2.41 -15.59
C ALA A 181 14.94 1.91 -16.00
N SER A 182 15.73 2.66 -16.75
CA SER A 182 17.13 2.34 -17.06
C SER A 182 18.12 2.65 -15.92
N SER A 183 17.65 3.22 -14.80
CA SER A 183 18.51 3.53 -13.64
C SER A 183 19.13 2.26 -13.05
N ALA A 184 20.25 2.42 -12.34
CA ALA A 184 20.90 1.30 -11.68
C ALA A 184 19.96 0.64 -10.65
N SER A 185 20.05 -0.68 -10.54
CA SER A 185 19.40 -1.42 -9.46
C SER A 185 20.12 -1.23 -8.12
N PRO A 186 19.44 -1.40 -6.97
CA PRO A 186 18.02 -1.70 -6.83
C PRO A 186 17.13 -0.52 -7.24
N LYS A 187 16.00 -0.82 -7.89
CA LYS A 187 15.06 0.20 -8.42
C LYS A 187 13.92 0.42 -7.43
N PRO A 188 13.83 1.57 -6.74
CA PRO A 188 12.85 1.76 -5.70
C PRO A 188 11.40 1.71 -6.23
N VAL A 189 10.53 1.07 -5.45
CA VAL A 189 9.10 0.93 -5.68
C VAL A 189 8.31 1.42 -4.49
N VAL A 190 7.18 2.06 -4.77
CA VAL A 190 6.13 2.37 -3.78
C VAL A 190 4.90 1.52 -4.08
N LEU A 191 4.25 1.02 -3.04
CA LEU A 191 3.03 0.24 -3.15
C LEU A 191 1.83 1.05 -2.66
N TYR A 192 0.74 0.92 -3.38
CA TYR A 192 -0.55 1.51 -3.05
C TYR A 192 -1.64 0.45 -3.05
N GLU A 193 -2.61 0.62 -2.18
CA GLU A 193 -3.82 -0.20 -2.12
C GLU A 193 -5.05 0.68 -2.35
N GLU A 194 -5.98 0.17 -3.15
CA GLU A 194 -7.28 0.81 -3.36
C GLU A 194 -8.02 0.95 -2.03
N SER A 195 -8.54 2.14 -1.75
CA SER A 195 -9.20 2.48 -0.50
C SER A 195 -10.55 1.77 -0.37
N ASP A 196 -10.80 1.18 0.80
CA ASP A 196 -12.10 0.59 1.16
C ASP A 196 -13.20 1.62 1.42
N ILE A 197 -12.82 2.87 1.62
CA ILE A 197 -13.69 3.96 2.07
C ILE A 197 -13.94 4.98 0.95
N SER A 198 -12.97 5.15 0.05
CA SER A 198 -13.01 6.15 -1.01
C SER A 198 -12.75 5.48 -2.36
N GLU A 199 -13.82 5.21 -3.11
CA GLU A 199 -13.73 4.57 -4.43
C GLU A 199 -12.80 5.34 -5.37
N GLY A 200 -11.94 4.62 -6.09
CA GLY A 200 -10.96 5.21 -7.01
C GLY A 200 -9.83 6.00 -6.35
N GLN A 201 -9.74 5.99 -5.01
CA GLN A 201 -8.57 6.52 -4.31
C GLN A 201 -7.66 5.38 -3.86
N TYR A 202 -6.38 5.69 -3.78
CA TYR A 202 -5.36 4.79 -3.31
C TYR A 202 -4.80 5.31 -1.98
N ASN A 203 -4.40 4.39 -1.11
CA ASN A 203 -3.62 4.71 0.09
C ASN A 203 -2.27 4.03 -0.03
N THR A 204 -1.24 4.57 0.62
CA THR A 204 0.04 3.86 0.74
C THR A 204 -0.20 2.50 1.38
N SER A 205 0.25 1.45 0.71
CA SER A 205 0.09 0.07 1.18
C SER A 205 0.88 -0.16 2.46
N GLY A 206 0.31 -0.95 3.37
CA GLY A 206 0.98 -1.41 4.58
C GLY A 206 1.91 -2.61 4.36
N VAL A 207 1.91 -3.20 3.16
CA VAL A 207 2.67 -4.42 2.84
C VAL A 207 4.16 -4.23 3.12
N TYR A 208 4.71 -5.10 3.96
CA TYR A 208 6.10 -5.05 4.35
C TYR A 208 6.99 -5.72 3.29
N ILE A 209 7.87 -4.93 2.65
CA ILE A 209 8.92 -5.44 1.75
C ILE A 209 10.20 -5.65 2.55
N GLU A 210 10.64 -6.89 2.76
CA GLU A 210 11.80 -7.21 3.62
C GLU A 210 13.08 -6.47 3.20
N ASP A 211 13.40 -6.45 1.90
CA ASP A 211 14.53 -5.70 1.38
C ASP A 211 14.20 -4.21 1.30
N LYS A 212 14.69 -3.46 2.30
CA LYS A 212 14.49 -2.01 2.38
C LYS A 212 15.07 -1.25 1.19
N THR A 213 16.03 -1.81 0.45
CA THR A 213 16.62 -1.15 -0.72
C THR A 213 15.65 -1.07 -1.89
N TRP A 214 14.58 -1.88 -1.89
CA TRP A 214 13.53 -1.84 -2.89
C TRP A 214 12.49 -0.76 -2.57
N ARG A 215 12.45 -0.24 -1.35
CA ARG A 215 11.41 0.72 -0.95
C ARG A 215 11.74 2.12 -1.45
N ALA A 216 10.74 2.80 -1.96
CA ALA A 216 10.81 4.23 -2.20
C ALA A 216 11.06 5.00 -0.89
N ASP A 217 11.87 6.05 -0.98
CA ASP A 217 12.20 6.95 0.12
C ASP A 217 11.34 8.21 0.01
N SER A 218 10.64 8.58 1.07
CA SER A 218 9.79 9.77 1.10
C SER A 218 10.58 11.08 0.97
N GLU A 219 11.82 11.13 1.45
CA GLU A 219 12.69 12.32 1.34
C GLU A 219 13.31 12.43 -0.05
N ASN A 220 13.48 11.29 -0.73
CA ASN A 220 14.07 11.17 -2.06
C ASN A 220 13.08 10.58 -3.07
N PHE A 221 11.80 10.98 -3.00
CA PHE A 221 10.71 10.35 -3.76
C PHE A 221 10.97 10.34 -5.28
N ALA A 222 11.71 11.33 -5.80
CA ALA A 222 12.09 11.40 -7.22
C ALA A 222 12.97 10.22 -7.68
N LYS A 223 13.59 9.46 -6.78
CA LYS A 223 14.34 8.24 -7.09
C LYS A 223 13.44 7.01 -7.32
N THR A 224 12.15 7.13 -7.07
CA THR A 224 11.18 6.05 -7.30
C THR A 224 11.08 5.74 -8.79
N VAL A 225 11.16 4.46 -9.13
CA VAL A 225 11.12 3.97 -10.52
C VAL A 225 9.77 3.31 -10.83
N TYR A 226 9.28 2.49 -9.90
CA TYR A 226 8.05 1.73 -10.09
C TYR A 226 6.97 2.10 -9.07
N VAL A 227 5.73 1.89 -9.48
CA VAL A 227 4.55 1.97 -8.62
C VAL A 227 3.80 0.65 -8.71
N GLY A 228 3.56 -0.01 -7.58
CA GLY A 228 2.68 -1.15 -7.50
C GLY A 228 1.31 -0.74 -6.98
N CYS A 229 0.25 -1.10 -7.70
CA CYS A 229 -1.13 -0.75 -7.40
C CYS A 229 -1.91 -2.03 -7.14
N LEU A 230 -2.39 -2.19 -5.91
CA LEU A 230 -3.15 -3.34 -5.44
C LEU A 230 -4.64 -2.98 -5.48
N THR A 231 -5.41 -3.73 -6.26
CA THR A 231 -6.87 -3.65 -6.30
C THR A 231 -7.47 -4.99 -5.93
N LYS A 232 -8.67 -5.01 -5.36
CA LYS A 232 -9.31 -6.27 -4.96
C LYS A 232 -10.00 -6.90 -6.16
N LYS A 233 -9.45 -8.02 -6.64
CA LYS A 233 -10.04 -8.78 -7.76
C LYS A 233 -11.23 -9.62 -7.31
N SER A 234 -11.13 -10.27 -6.16
CA SER A 234 -12.24 -11.03 -5.57
C SER A 234 -12.09 -11.13 -4.06
N THR A 235 -13.21 -11.34 -3.38
CA THR A 235 -13.25 -11.52 -1.92
C THR A 235 -14.13 -12.72 -1.57
N LYS A 236 -13.80 -13.38 -0.46
CA LYS A 236 -14.55 -14.53 0.04
C LYS A 236 -14.66 -14.47 1.55
N ALA A 237 -15.89 -14.47 2.05
CA ALA A 237 -16.20 -14.56 3.47
C ALA A 237 -15.63 -15.86 4.04
N THR A 238 -15.02 -15.77 5.23
CA THR A 238 -14.37 -16.92 5.86
C THR A 238 -15.15 -17.48 7.04
N GLY A 239 -16.16 -16.76 7.54
CA GLY A 239 -16.85 -17.08 8.79
C GLY A 239 -16.04 -16.76 10.05
N LYS A 240 -14.74 -16.43 9.94
CA LYS A 240 -13.92 -15.96 11.06
C LYS A 240 -14.32 -14.53 11.39
N LYS A 241 -14.54 -14.24 12.67
CA LYS A 241 -14.84 -12.89 13.16
C LYS A 241 -13.73 -12.38 14.05
N CYS A 242 -13.51 -11.07 14.02
CA CYS A 242 -12.61 -10.36 14.90
C CYS A 242 -13.39 -9.44 15.81
N ASP A 243 -13.15 -9.59 17.11
CA ASP A 243 -13.77 -8.78 18.14
C ASP A 243 -12.85 -7.61 18.48
N PHE A 244 -13.36 -6.39 18.28
CA PHE A 244 -12.67 -5.16 18.62
C PHE A 244 -13.40 -4.45 19.75
N LYS A 245 -12.63 -3.90 20.69
CA LYS A 245 -13.16 -3.04 21.74
C LYS A 245 -13.07 -1.59 21.30
N ARG A 246 -14.20 -0.89 21.35
CA ARG A 246 -14.32 0.52 21.04
C ARG A 246 -14.99 1.24 22.21
N ALA A 247 -14.19 1.90 23.05
CA ALA A 247 -14.68 2.52 24.27
C ALA A 247 -15.51 1.52 25.11
N GLU A 248 -16.84 1.69 25.14
CA GLU A 248 -17.79 0.86 25.90
C GLU A 248 -18.47 -0.24 25.05
N GLU A 249 -18.24 -0.24 23.73
CA GLU A 249 -18.88 -1.18 22.80
C GLU A 249 -17.88 -2.22 22.27
N SER A 250 -18.34 -3.45 22.08
CA SER A 250 -17.58 -4.48 21.35
C SER A 250 -18.21 -4.68 19.98
N VAL A 251 -17.39 -4.65 18.93
CA VAL A 251 -17.82 -4.89 17.55
C VAL A 251 -17.16 -6.16 17.04
N SER A 252 -17.94 -7.02 16.39
CA SER A 252 -17.46 -8.26 15.80
C SER A 252 -17.56 -8.15 14.28
N ILE A 253 -16.41 -8.20 13.59
CA ILE A 253 -16.31 -7.95 12.14
C ILE A 253 -15.83 -9.22 11.45
N GLU A 254 -16.51 -9.63 10.39
CA GLU A 254 -16.14 -10.81 9.62
C GLU A 254 -14.90 -10.56 8.74
N GLN A 255 -13.98 -11.52 8.76
CA GLN A 255 -12.79 -11.54 7.92
C GLN A 255 -13.08 -12.13 6.53
N TYR A 256 -12.47 -11.52 5.52
CA TYR A 256 -12.55 -11.92 4.12
C TYR A 256 -11.16 -12.23 3.60
N SER A 257 -10.99 -13.41 3.00
CA SER A 257 -9.84 -13.69 2.17
C SER A 257 -9.99 -12.93 0.85
N VAL A 258 -8.89 -12.42 0.33
CA VAL A 258 -8.88 -11.56 -0.86
C VAL A 258 -7.95 -12.17 -1.91
N VAL A 259 -8.31 -12.00 -3.18
CA VAL A 259 -7.34 -12.09 -4.28
C VAL A 259 -7.16 -10.68 -4.80
N TYR A 260 -5.94 -10.17 -4.71
CA TYR A 260 -5.56 -8.86 -5.22
C TYR A 260 -5.04 -8.98 -6.65
N ASN A 261 -5.26 -7.93 -7.42
CA ASN A 261 -4.53 -7.65 -8.64
C ASN A 261 -3.44 -6.62 -8.32
N LEU A 262 -2.18 -6.99 -8.52
CA LEU A 262 -1.01 -6.13 -8.44
C LEU A 262 -0.62 -5.70 -9.86
N ALA A 263 -0.96 -4.47 -10.23
CA ALA A 263 -0.46 -3.83 -11.43
C ALA A 263 0.83 -3.08 -11.11
N ILE A 264 1.89 -3.31 -11.89
CA ILE A 264 3.17 -2.61 -11.73
C ILE A 264 3.30 -1.63 -12.89
N TYR A 265 3.51 -0.37 -12.57
CA TYR A 265 3.71 0.72 -13.52
C TYR A 265 5.14 1.24 -13.43
N GLU A 266 5.72 1.55 -14.58
CA GLU A 266 6.89 2.43 -14.65
C GLU A 266 6.42 3.87 -14.41
N ALA A 267 6.85 4.46 -13.30
CA ALA A 267 6.32 5.74 -12.82
C ALA A 267 6.51 6.87 -13.85
N ARG A 268 7.71 6.92 -14.46
CA ARG A 268 8.07 7.99 -15.40
C ARG A 268 7.25 7.97 -16.68
N THR A 269 6.92 6.77 -17.18
CA THR A 269 6.24 6.60 -18.47
C THR A 269 4.74 6.36 -18.32
N GLY A 270 4.26 6.05 -17.11
CA GLY A 270 2.88 5.63 -16.83
C GLY A 270 2.55 4.26 -17.43
N LYS A 271 3.54 3.52 -17.96
CA LYS A 271 3.31 2.26 -18.66
C LYS A 271 3.14 1.14 -17.65
N LYS A 272 2.05 0.38 -17.76
CA LYS A 272 1.89 -0.89 -17.05
C LYS A 272 2.88 -1.92 -17.60
N VAL A 273 3.80 -2.39 -16.76
CA VAL A 273 4.84 -3.37 -17.11
C VAL A 273 4.53 -4.77 -16.62
N ALA A 274 3.66 -4.92 -15.62
CA ALA A 274 3.17 -6.20 -15.18
C ALA A 274 1.80 -6.10 -14.51
N ASP A 275 1.15 -7.26 -14.44
CA ASP A 275 -0.17 -7.46 -13.87
C ASP A 275 -0.17 -8.89 -13.29
N LYS A 276 -0.31 -9.01 -11.96
CA LYS A 276 -0.15 -10.27 -11.22
C LYS A 276 -1.26 -10.46 -10.21
N GLU A 277 -1.67 -11.69 -9.99
CA GLU A 277 -2.57 -12.03 -8.88
C GLU A 277 -1.77 -12.32 -7.61
N ILE A 278 -2.22 -11.74 -6.50
CA ILE A 278 -1.62 -11.90 -5.19
C ILE A 278 -2.70 -12.42 -4.24
N SER A 279 -2.39 -13.48 -3.51
CA SER A 279 -3.30 -13.99 -2.48
C SER A 279 -3.24 -13.11 -1.24
N GLY A 280 -4.38 -12.84 -0.62
CA GLY A 280 -4.52 -12.28 0.73
C GLY A 280 -5.24 -13.28 1.61
N PRO A 281 -4.54 -14.30 2.15
CA PRO A 281 -5.16 -15.31 3.00
C PRO A 281 -5.52 -14.72 4.37
N VAL A 282 -6.62 -15.20 4.96
CA VAL A 282 -6.99 -14.78 6.32
C VAL A 282 -5.94 -15.24 7.33
N GLY A 283 -5.38 -14.27 8.05
CA GLY A 283 -4.45 -14.46 9.16
C GLY A 283 -5.12 -14.26 10.52
N ASP A 284 -4.33 -13.85 11.51
CA ASP A 284 -4.83 -13.49 12.83
C ASP A 284 -5.63 -12.19 12.81
N CYS A 285 -6.45 -11.97 13.84
CA CYS A 285 -7.17 -10.71 13.96
C CYS A 285 -6.18 -9.59 14.25
N PRO A 286 -6.18 -8.50 13.47
CA PRO A 286 -5.30 -7.38 13.73
C PRO A 286 -5.69 -6.72 15.06
N PHE A 287 -4.73 -6.05 15.69
CA PHE A 287 -4.99 -5.31 16.93
C PHE A 287 -5.81 -4.04 16.68
N VAL A 288 -5.60 -3.40 15.53
CA VAL A 288 -6.34 -2.22 15.06
C VAL A 288 -6.71 -2.44 13.61
N ALA A 289 -7.95 -2.10 13.24
CA ALA A 289 -8.42 -2.14 11.86
C ALA A 289 -9.29 -0.92 11.54
N SER A 290 -9.12 -0.40 10.33
CA SER A 290 -10.05 0.54 9.72
C SER A 290 -11.05 -0.24 8.87
N TYR A 291 -12.32 0.13 8.92
CA TYR A 291 -13.37 -0.53 8.15
C TYR A 291 -14.52 0.45 7.84
N ASN A 292 -15.28 0.16 6.79
CA ASN A 292 -16.50 0.87 6.49
C ASN A 292 -17.59 0.51 7.51
N ARG A 293 -18.17 1.50 8.20
CA ARG A 293 -19.19 1.25 9.22
C ARG A 293 -20.53 0.78 8.66
N GLU A 294 -20.85 1.16 7.44
CA GLU A 294 -22.11 0.80 6.78
C GLU A 294 -22.09 -0.65 6.27
N ASP A 295 -20.89 -1.15 5.93
CA ASP A 295 -20.64 -2.52 5.49
C ASP A 295 -19.36 -3.04 6.16
N PRO A 296 -19.44 -3.46 7.44
CA PRO A 296 -18.28 -3.83 8.23
C PRO A 296 -17.67 -5.12 7.73
N LYS A 297 -16.57 -4.98 6.99
CA LYS A 297 -15.74 -6.07 6.47
C LYS A 297 -14.30 -5.84 6.85
N LEU A 298 -13.61 -6.93 7.18
CA LEU A 298 -12.17 -6.92 7.41
C LEU A 298 -11.51 -7.73 6.29
N PHE A 299 -10.82 -7.04 5.39
CA PHE A 299 -10.10 -7.67 4.29
C PHE A 299 -8.70 -8.09 4.77
N ALA A 300 -8.28 -9.29 4.40
CA ALA A 300 -6.93 -9.77 4.71
C ALA A 300 -5.89 -9.09 3.81
N ASP A 301 -4.76 -8.68 4.40
CA ASP A 301 -3.66 -8.03 3.69
C ASP A 301 -3.08 -8.93 2.58
N PRO A 302 -2.47 -8.34 1.53
CA PRO A 302 -1.75 -9.09 0.52
C PRO A 302 -0.58 -9.90 1.14
N ASP A 303 -0.39 -11.13 0.67
CA ASP A 303 0.73 -11.98 1.09
C ASP A 303 2.08 -11.34 0.71
N GLU A 304 2.85 -10.97 1.73
CA GLU A 304 4.12 -10.23 1.58
C GLU A 304 5.12 -10.98 0.70
N GLY A 305 5.21 -12.30 0.85
CA GLY A 305 6.11 -13.15 0.06
C GLY A 305 5.73 -13.16 -1.42
N SER A 306 4.44 -13.23 -1.73
CA SER A 306 3.91 -13.16 -3.09
C SER A 306 4.14 -11.80 -3.72
N VAL A 307 3.93 -10.71 -2.97
CA VAL A 307 4.24 -9.34 -3.43
C VAL A 307 5.73 -9.20 -3.74
N ALA A 308 6.60 -9.60 -2.81
CA ALA A 308 8.05 -9.54 -3.00
C ALA A 308 8.49 -10.36 -4.22
N ALA A 309 7.94 -11.57 -4.40
CA ALA A 309 8.23 -12.41 -5.56
C ALA A 309 7.79 -11.76 -6.89
N ALA A 310 6.64 -11.08 -6.90
CA ALA A 310 6.15 -10.37 -8.07
C ALA A 310 6.98 -9.12 -8.42
N LEU A 311 7.50 -8.42 -7.41
CA LEU A 311 8.32 -7.22 -7.58
C LEU A 311 9.77 -7.53 -7.99
N LYS A 312 10.34 -8.63 -7.46
CA LYS A 312 11.76 -8.98 -7.60
C LYS A 312 12.33 -8.83 -9.03
N PRO A 313 11.65 -9.24 -10.12
CA PRO A 313 12.18 -9.08 -11.48
C PRO A 313 12.40 -7.63 -11.92
N PHE A 314 11.77 -6.67 -11.25
CA PHE A 314 11.82 -5.25 -11.59
C PHE A 314 12.80 -4.47 -10.72
N VAL A 315 12.89 -4.83 -9.43
CA VAL A 315 13.53 -3.98 -8.41
C VAL A 315 14.88 -4.52 -7.93
N ALA A 316 15.15 -5.81 -8.10
CA ALA A 316 16.37 -6.43 -7.60
C ALA A 316 17.62 -6.02 -8.42
N PRO A 317 18.83 -6.14 -7.83
CA PRO A 317 20.12 -6.04 -8.52
C PRO A 317 20.25 -6.96 -9.74
#